data_AF-A0A383DBM4-F1
#
_entry.id   AF-A0A383DBM4-F1
#
_cell.length_a   1.000
_cell.length_b   1.000
_cell.length_c   1.000
_cell.angle_alpha   90.00
_cell.angle_beta   90.00
_cell.angle_gamma   90.00
#
_symmetry.space_group_name_H-M   'P 1'
#
loop_
_entity.id
_entity.type
_entity.pdbx_description
1 polymer ?
#
loop_
_entity_poly.entity_id
_entity_poly.type
_entity_poly.pdbx_seq_one_letter_code
_entity_poly.pdbx_strand_id
1 'polypeptide(L)'
;MKLKNCIIIPSVICFLNLNCTSTTNSIITVDSGHHTQSLKVTCSYPFTPSNNLVLLLFYKDAMRYLTHSDDICRQSFAKKLKKEVQSSFFLSEGCITATIDDINDALYHPEKLRKRLNY
;
A
#
# COMPACT_ATOMS: atom_id res chain seq x y z
N MET A 1 4.54 -14.64 6.21
CA MET A 1 3.70 -13.46 5.85
C MET A 1 2.86 -13.11 7.09
N LYS A 2 3.28 -12.10 7.86
CA LYS A 2 2.66 -11.76 9.16
C LYS A 2 1.18 -11.37 9.02
N LEU A 3 0.81 -10.75 7.89
CA LEU A 3 -0.57 -10.42 7.55
C LEU A 3 -1.48 -11.64 7.36
N LYS A 4 -0.93 -12.79 6.93
CA LYS A 4 -1.72 -14.02 6.72
C LYS A 4 -2.17 -14.66 8.05
N ASN A 5 -1.48 -14.32 9.14
CA ASN A 5 -1.84 -14.71 10.51
C ASN A 5 -2.60 -13.60 11.26
N CYS A 6 -2.88 -12.48 10.60
CA CYS A 6 -3.77 -11.47 11.15
C CYS A 6 -5.19 -12.02 11.08
N ILE A 7 -5.71 -12.41 12.24
CA ILE A 7 -7.09 -12.85 12.40
C ILE A 7 -7.98 -11.67 12.01
N ILE A 8 -8.53 -11.73 10.79
CA ILE A 8 -9.60 -10.84 10.34
C ILE A 8 -10.84 -11.29 11.10
N ILE A 9 -11.49 -10.38 11.84
CA ILE A 9 -12.76 -10.68 12.49
C ILE A 9 -13.72 -11.21 11.40
N PRO A 10 -14.20 -12.47 11.49
CA PRO A 10 -14.87 -13.16 10.38
C PRO A 10 -16.21 -12.54 9.93
N SER A 11 -16.67 -11.46 10.59
CA SER A 11 -17.95 -10.79 10.34
C SER A 11 -18.06 -10.01 9.02
N VAL A 12 -16.97 -9.84 8.24
CA VAL A 12 -16.93 -8.87 7.12
C VAL A 12 -16.93 -9.52 5.74
N ILE A 13 -16.89 -10.86 5.66
CA ILE A 13 -16.68 -11.58 4.40
C ILE A 13 -17.91 -11.53 3.44
N CYS A 14 -19.08 -11.06 3.89
CA CYS A 14 -20.33 -11.14 3.11
C CYS A 14 -20.63 -10.01 2.10
N PHE A 15 -19.74 -9.05 1.82
CA PHE A 15 -20.09 -7.89 0.96
C PHE A 15 -19.32 -7.76 -0.37
N LEU A 16 -18.62 -8.80 -0.83
CA LEU A 16 -17.72 -8.65 -1.98
C LEU A 16 -18.40 -8.87 -3.34
N ASN A 17 -18.82 -7.77 -3.97
CA ASN A 17 -18.79 -7.65 -5.43
C ASN A 17 -17.31 -7.46 -5.86
N LEU A 18 -16.66 -8.55 -6.30
CA LEU A 18 -15.25 -8.58 -6.70
C LEU A 18 -15.04 -7.99 -8.11
N ASN A 19 -14.88 -6.66 -8.20
CA ASN A 19 -14.23 -5.99 -9.35
C ASN A 19 -12.92 -5.29 -8.89
N CYS A 20 -12.07 -5.96 -8.10
CA CYS A 20 -10.95 -5.34 -7.39
C CYS A 20 -9.57 -5.42 -8.08
N THR A 21 -9.46 -5.76 -9.37
CA THR A 21 -8.16 -5.92 -10.07
C THR A 21 -7.77 -4.74 -10.97
N SER A 22 -8.47 -3.60 -10.91
CA SER A 22 -8.14 -2.47 -11.79
C SER A 22 -6.96 -1.66 -11.25
N THR A 23 -5.85 -1.68 -11.97
CA THR A 23 -4.75 -0.72 -11.78
C THR A 23 -5.31 0.69 -11.87
N THR A 24 -5.06 1.52 -10.87
CA THR A 24 -5.64 2.86 -10.80
C THR A 24 -4.59 3.93 -11.02
N ASN A 25 -4.79 4.76 -12.06
CA ASN A 25 -3.98 5.93 -12.28
C ASN A 25 -4.30 6.99 -11.22
N SER A 26 -3.29 7.36 -10.44
CA SER A 26 -3.34 8.45 -9.47
C SER A 26 -2.48 9.60 -9.97
N ILE A 27 -3.05 10.80 -10.06
CA ILE A 27 -2.31 12.01 -10.40
C ILE A 27 -1.75 12.62 -9.11
N ILE A 28 -0.43 12.81 -9.08
CA ILE A 28 0.29 13.49 -8.02
C ILE A 28 0.75 14.84 -8.55
N THR A 29 0.40 15.89 -7.83
CA THR A 29 0.89 17.24 -8.08
C THR A 29 2.11 17.47 -7.20
N VAL A 30 3.27 17.74 -7.79
CA VAL A 30 4.50 18.10 -7.06
C VAL A 30 4.79 19.56 -7.34
N ASP A 31 4.80 20.38 -6.30
CA ASP A 31 5.28 21.75 -6.39
C ASP A 31 6.81 21.74 -6.40
N SER A 32 7.41 22.07 -7.54
CA SER A 32 8.84 22.37 -7.57
C SER A 32 9.00 23.75 -6.94
N GLY A 33 9.63 23.83 -5.77
CA GLY A 33 9.75 25.07 -4.98
C GLY A 33 10.52 26.23 -5.65
N HIS A 34 10.74 26.18 -6.97
CA HIS A 34 11.48 27.16 -7.73
C HIS A 34 10.81 27.62 -9.05
N HIS A 35 9.70 27.00 -9.47
CA HIS A 35 8.96 27.42 -10.67
C HIS A 35 7.45 27.35 -10.44
N THR A 36 6.73 28.33 -10.99
CA THR A 36 5.26 28.47 -10.99
C THR A 36 4.50 27.34 -11.73
N GLN A 37 5.17 26.23 -12.05
CA GLN A 37 4.57 25.07 -12.71
C GLN A 37 4.59 23.88 -11.75
N SER A 38 3.39 23.44 -11.40
CA SER A 38 3.19 22.18 -10.68
C SER A 38 3.39 21.01 -11.65
N LEU A 39 4.29 20.09 -11.30
CA LEU A 39 4.53 18.89 -12.11
C LEU A 39 3.43 17.87 -11.80
N LYS A 40 2.67 17.49 -12.83
CA LYS A 40 1.69 16.40 -12.73
C LYS A 40 2.36 15.08 -13.08
N VAL A 41 2.56 14.23 -12.07
CA VAL A 41 3.07 12.87 -12.24
C VAL A 41 1.88 11.92 -12.20
N THR A 42 1.72 11.08 -13.22
CA THR A 42 0.70 10.02 -13.22
C THR A 42 1.33 8.72 -12.74
N CYS A 43 0.79 8.16 -11.67
CA CYS A 43 1.27 6.92 -11.07
C CYS A 43 0.23 5.81 -11.22
N SER A 44 0.62 4.67 -11.76
CA SER A 44 -0.27 3.52 -11.92
C SER A 44 -0.22 2.63 -10.69
N TYR A 45 -1.03 2.93 -9.68
CA TYR A 45 -1.08 2.15 -8.45
C TYR A 45 -1.63 0.74 -8.71
N PRO A 46 -1.15 -0.28 -7.98
CA PRO A 46 -1.65 -1.64 -8.15
C PRO A 46 -3.13 -1.76 -7.76
N PHE A 47 -3.61 -0.86 -6.89
CA PHE A 47 -5.00 -0.69 -6.49
C PHE A 47 -5.16 0.68 -5.82
N THR A 48 -6.41 1.12 -5.60
CA THR A 48 -6.69 2.31 -4.79
C THR A 48 -6.50 1.99 -3.31
N PRO A 49 -5.53 2.61 -2.60
CA PRO A 49 -5.38 2.46 -1.16
C PRO A 49 -6.47 3.29 -0.46
N SER A 50 -7.69 2.78 -0.47
CA SER A 50 -8.88 3.32 0.22
C SER A 50 -9.72 2.21 0.88
N ASN A 51 -9.21 0.97 0.87
CA ASN A 51 -9.92 -0.19 1.39
C ASN A 51 -8.92 -1.21 1.93
N ASN A 52 -8.95 -1.42 3.23
CA ASN A 52 -8.05 -2.33 3.96
C ASN A 52 -8.20 -3.79 3.52
N LEU A 53 -9.35 -4.16 2.97
CA LEU A 53 -9.59 -5.49 2.42
C LEU A 53 -8.84 -5.72 1.10
N VAL A 54 -8.71 -4.66 0.29
CA VAL A 54 -7.95 -4.72 -0.97
C VAL A 54 -6.46 -4.87 -0.69
N LEU A 55 -5.93 -4.24 0.36
CA LEU A 55 -4.56 -4.47 0.81
C LEU A 55 -4.31 -5.94 1.15
N LEU A 56 -5.24 -6.62 1.83
CA LEU A 56 -5.07 -8.04 2.17
C LEU A 56 -4.94 -8.93 0.93
N LEU A 57 -5.72 -8.64 -0.11
CA LEU A 57 -5.71 -9.39 -1.37
C LEU A 57 -4.47 -9.09 -2.21
N PHE A 58 -4.08 -7.82 -2.33
CA PHE A 58 -3.00 -7.35 -3.20
C PHE A 58 -1.73 -6.99 -2.42
N TYR A 59 -1.53 -7.61 -1.26
CA TYR A 59 -0.45 -7.25 -0.36
C TYR A 59 0.93 -7.36 -1.00
N LYS A 60 1.19 -8.46 -1.74
CA LYS A 60 2.47 -8.64 -2.45
C LYS A 60 2.66 -7.61 -3.55
N ASP A 61 1.60 -7.26 -4.28
CA ASP A 61 1.65 -6.26 -5.34
C ASP A 61 1.89 -4.86 -4.77
N ALA A 62 1.30 -4.54 -3.60
CA ALA A 62 1.61 -3.32 -2.86
C ALA A 62 3.09 -3.24 -2.51
N MET A 63 3.63 -4.31 -1.91
CA MET A 63 5.05 -4.34 -1.50
C MET A 63 5.98 -4.25 -2.72
N ARG A 64 5.67 -4.98 -3.80
CA ARG A 64 6.44 -4.93 -5.05
C ARG A 64 6.42 -3.53 -5.67
N TYR A 65 5.28 -2.87 -5.69
CA TYR A 65 5.15 -1.50 -6.17
C TYR A 65 6.00 -0.52 -5.35
N LEU A 66 5.96 -0.65 -4.01
CA LEU A 66 6.77 0.18 -3.12
C LEU A 66 8.29 0.00 -3.33
N THR A 67 8.72 -1.21 -3.70
CA THR A 67 10.13 -1.50 -3.93
C THR A 67 10.64 -1.05 -5.30
N HIS A 68 9.82 -1.08 -6.35
CA HIS A 68 10.30 -0.92 -7.73
C HIS A 68 9.83 0.35 -8.47
N SER A 69 8.81 1.04 -7.96
CA SER A 69 8.24 2.22 -8.63
C SER A 69 9.04 3.50 -8.37
N ASP A 70 8.85 4.51 -9.23
CA ASP A 70 9.49 5.83 -9.10
C ASP A 70 9.26 6.46 -7.72
N ASP A 71 10.26 7.19 -7.22
CA ASP A 71 10.28 7.76 -5.87
C ASP A 71 9.01 8.52 -5.52
N ILE A 72 8.57 9.44 -6.39
CA ILE A 72 7.36 10.24 -6.18
C ILE A 72 6.13 9.33 -6.03
N CYS A 73 6.04 8.32 -6.89
CA CYS A 73 4.92 7.40 -6.96
C CYS A 73 4.89 6.42 -5.78
N ARG A 74 6.02 5.82 -5.42
CA ARG A 74 6.10 4.89 -4.27
C ARG A 74 5.89 5.62 -2.94
N GLN A 75 6.42 6.83 -2.77
CA GLN A 75 6.24 7.60 -1.53
C GLN A 75 4.78 8.04 -1.33
N SER A 76 4.12 8.52 -2.39
CA SER A 76 2.71 8.90 -2.32
C SER A 76 1.80 7.70 -2.08
N PHE A 77 2.07 6.56 -2.74
CA PHE A 77 1.35 5.32 -2.48
C PHE A 77 1.55 4.85 -1.03
N ALA A 78 2.78 4.84 -0.54
CA ALA A 78 3.09 4.47 0.85
C ALA A 78 2.36 5.34 1.86
N LYS A 79 2.33 6.66 1.66
CA LYS A 79 1.63 7.59 2.54
C LYS A 79 0.14 7.27 2.64
N LYS A 80 -0.52 7.07 1.50
CA LYS A 80 -1.95 6.70 1.46
C LYS A 80 -2.16 5.34 2.13
N LEU A 81 -1.33 4.35 1.79
CA LEU A 81 -1.45 3.00 2.31
C LEU A 81 -1.28 2.94 3.84
N LYS A 82 -0.27 3.63 4.38
CA LYS A 82 -0.06 3.73 5.83
C LYS A 82 -1.28 4.33 6.54
N LYS A 83 -1.88 5.37 5.97
CA LYS A 83 -3.07 6.01 6.52
C LYS A 83 -4.23 5.01 6.64
N GLU A 84 -4.52 4.26 5.58
CA GLU A 84 -5.58 3.26 5.57
C GLU A 84 -5.34 2.13 6.59
N VAL A 85 -4.10 1.63 6.65
CA VAL A 85 -3.68 0.61 7.62
C VAL A 85 -3.86 1.11 9.05
N GLN A 86 -3.46 2.35 9.35
CA GLN A 86 -3.60 2.95 10.67
C GLN A 86 -5.06 3.22 11.05
N SER A 87 -5.92 3.57 10.09
CA SER A 87 -7.35 3.78 10.31
C SER A 87 -8.18 2.50 10.22
N SER A 88 -7.53 1.33 10.10
CA SER A 88 -8.19 0.04 9.96
C SER A 88 -8.89 -0.37 11.25
N PHE A 89 -10.22 -0.42 11.23
CA PHE A 89 -10.99 -0.97 12.35
C PHE A 89 -10.82 -2.50 12.51
N PHE A 90 -10.52 -3.22 11.42
CA PHE A 90 -10.50 -4.69 11.41
C PHE A 90 -9.11 -5.30 11.64
N LEU A 91 -8.06 -4.49 11.74
CA LEU A 91 -6.70 -4.96 12.00
C LEU A 91 -6.38 -4.76 13.48
N SER A 92 -5.79 -5.78 14.12
CA SER A 92 -5.23 -5.61 15.46
C SER A 92 -4.00 -4.70 15.44
N GLU A 93 -3.65 -4.09 16.57
CA GLU A 93 -2.47 -3.23 16.67
C GLU A 93 -1.18 -3.92 16.22
N GLY A 94 -0.98 -5.20 16.58
CA GLY A 94 0.17 -5.97 16.11
C GLY A 94 0.22 -6.14 14.60
N CYS A 95 -0.94 -6.24 13.95
CA CYS A 95 -1.06 -6.32 12.50
C CYS A 95 -0.82 -4.97 11.82
N ILE A 96 -1.31 -3.89 12.42
CA ILE A 96 -1.02 -2.52 11.98
C ILE A 96 0.49 -2.31 12.00
N THR A 97 1.15 -2.53 13.15
CA THR A 97 2.61 -2.35 13.29
C THR A 97 3.39 -3.20 12.30
N ALA A 98 3.09 -4.50 12.18
CA ALA A 98 3.77 -5.37 11.24
C ALA A 98 3.62 -4.88 9.78
N THR A 99 2.43 -4.42 9.40
CA THR A 99 2.17 -3.93 8.05
C THR A 99 2.91 -2.62 7.77
N ILE A 100 2.96 -1.70 8.75
CA ILE A 100 3.73 -0.46 8.64
C ILE A 100 5.23 -0.77 8.52
N ASP A 101 5.74 -1.72 9.28
CA ASP A 101 7.13 -2.20 9.18
C ASP A 101 7.42 -2.80 7.81
N ASP A 102 6.50 -3.59 7.26
CA ASP A 102 6.62 -4.14 5.91
C ASP A 102 6.66 -3.03 4.85
N ILE A 103 5.81 -2.00 4.96
CA ILE A 103 5.83 -0.82 4.07
C ILE A 103 7.17 -0.08 4.18
N ASN A 104 7.70 0.11 5.39
CA ASN A 104 8.97 0.79 5.61
C ASN A 104 10.14 -0.04 5.06
N ASP A 105 10.17 -1.34 5.33
CA ASP A 105 11.17 -2.23 4.74
C ASP A 105 11.04 -2.23 3.20
N ALA A 106 9.84 -2.13 2.62
CA ALA A 106 9.67 -2.04 1.15
C ALA A 106 10.33 -0.80 0.54
N LEU A 107 10.26 0.34 1.25
CA LEU A 107 10.81 1.63 0.81
C LEU A 107 12.32 1.74 1.02
N TYR A 108 12.83 1.21 2.14
CA TYR A 108 14.18 1.53 2.62
C TYR A 108 15.09 0.29 2.77
N HIS A 109 14.53 -0.91 2.91
CA HIS A 109 15.26 -2.16 3.13
C HIS A 109 14.67 -3.33 2.29
N PRO A 110 14.54 -3.17 0.96
CA PRO A 110 13.78 -4.09 0.14
C PRO A 110 14.33 -5.52 0.15
N GLU A 111 15.65 -5.69 0.32
CA GLU A 111 16.29 -7.00 0.46
C GLU A 111 15.84 -7.76 1.70
N LYS A 112 15.61 -7.06 2.82
CA LYS A 112 15.09 -7.62 4.07
C LYS A 112 13.64 -8.05 3.91
N LEU A 113 12.83 -7.21 3.26
CA LEU A 113 11.44 -7.53 2.95
C LEU A 113 11.33 -8.75 2.03
N ARG A 114 12.15 -8.80 0.97
CA ARG A 114 12.16 -9.87 -0.02
C ARG A 114 12.45 -11.23 0.62
N LYS A 115 13.47 -11.29 1.50
CA LYS A 115 13.77 -12.49 2.30
C LYS A 115 12.59 -12.93 3.17
N ARG A 116 11.86 -11.99 3.77
CA ARG A 116 10.72 -12.26 4.67
C ARG A 116 9.46 -12.73 3.93
N LEU A 117 9.21 -12.21 2.73
CA LEU A 117 7.98 -12.45 1.97
C LEU A 117 8.14 -13.42 0.80
N ASN A 118 9.37 -13.79 0.46
CA ASN A 118 9.75 -14.73 -0.59
C ASN A 118 9.04 -14.43 -1.94
N TYR A 119 9.44 -13.32 -2.57
CA TYR A 119 9.00 -12.92 -3.91
C TYR A 119 10.12 -12.22 -4.69
#